data_AF-A0A3S0HMC5-F1
#
_entry.id   AF-A0A3S0HMC5-F1
#
_cell.length_a   1.000
_cell.length_b   1.000
_cell.length_c   1.000
_cell.angle_alpha   90.00
_cell.angle_beta   90.00
_cell.angle_gamma   90.00
#
_symmetry.space_group_name_H-M   'P 1'
#
loop_
_entity.id
_entity.type
_entity.pdbx_description
1 polymer ?
#
loop_
_entity_poly.entity_id
_entity_poly.type
_entity_poly.pdbx_seq_one_letter_code
_entity_poly.pdbx_strand_id
1 'polypeptide(L)'
;MVFNFLIQEYTKTACMFVYKHILFVYKENVSRTVRVVSMSQTVTIRFSDEEYDYLEDVAKEAEQSLGAVIKDLVLQELGYETTGVKVSIFAIHEKAKHLQAGTEFKIRDLFSKIEWSNFTKSSRLSVGREFLKKVKTDLYFSDEYEFVRKDSDNAVVYRKR
;
A
#
# COMPACT_ATOMS: atom_id res chain seq x y z
N MET A 1 35.84 -29.91 -6.12
CA MET A 1 35.14 -28.80 -5.46
C MET A 1 35.52 -27.48 -6.15
N VAL A 2 35.08 -27.27 -7.40
CA VAL A 2 35.36 -26.05 -8.20
C VAL A 2 34.17 -25.62 -9.08
N PHE A 3 33.10 -26.43 -9.18
CA PHE A 3 31.97 -26.15 -10.07
C PHE A 3 30.91 -25.17 -9.52
N ASN A 4 30.87 -24.94 -8.19
CA ASN A 4 29.87 -24.04 -7.58
C ASN A 4 30.22 -22.55 -7.63
N PHE A 5 31.46 -22.18 -7.97
CA PHE A 5 31.87 -20.77 -7.99
C PHE A 5 31.54 -20.08 -9.32
N LEU A 6 31.52 -20.82 -10.44
CA LEU A 6 31.29 -20.28 -11.78
C LEU A 6 29.81 -19.96 -12.08
N ILE A 7 28.87 -20.60 -11.38
CA ILE A 7 27.42 -20.33 -11.57
C ILE A 7 27.02 -19.00 -10.89
N GLN A 8 27.72 -18.62 -9.81
CA GLN A 8 27.38 -17.44 -9.02
C GLN A 8 27.83 -16.11 -9.65
N GLU A 9 28.86 -16.12 -10.52
CA GLU A 9 29.31 -14.93 -11.25
C GLU A 9 28.48 -14.66 -12.52
N TYR A 10 27.95 -15.70 -13.15
CA TYR A 10 27.09 -15.55 -14.34
C TYR A 10 25.74 -14.91 -14.02
N THR A 11 25.15 -15.22 -12.86
CA THR A 11 23.85 -14.66 -12.43
C THR A 11 23.93 -13.18 -12.06
N LYS A 12 25.04 -12.72 -11.45
CA LYS A 12 25.26 -11.29 -11.17
C LYS A 12 25.42 -10.45 -12.43
N THR A 13 26.09 -10.99 -13.44
CA THR A 13 26.38 -10.27 -14.69
C THR A 13 25.13 -10.16 -15.58
N ALA A 14 24.31 -11.21 -15.61
CA ALA A 14 23.02 -11.20 -16.30
C ALA A 14 22.00 -10.25 -15.65
N CYS A 15 21.95 -10.23 -14.30
CA CYS A 15 21.09 -9.31 -13.55
C CYS A 15 21.47 -7.85 -13.86
N MET A 16 22.77 -7.48 -13.83
CA MET A 16 23.20 -6.13 -14.19
C MET A 16 22.84 -5.69 -15.61
N PHE A 17 22.79 -6.61 -16.58
CA PHE A 17 22.45 -6.28 -17.98
C PHE A 17 20.98 -5.88 -18.15
N VAL A 18 20.07 -6.56 -17.43
CA VAL A 18 18.64 -6.21 -17.42
C VAL A 18 18.41 -4.84 -16.77
N TYR A 19 19.11 -4.55 -15.67
CA TYR A 19 19.03 -3.25 -14.99
C TYR A 19 19.49 -2.08 -15.87
N LYS A 20 20.57 -2.27 -16.63
CA LYS A 20 21.12 -1.22 -17.50
C LYS A 20 20.21 -0.89 -18.68
N HIS A 21 19.50 -1.90 -19.21
CA HIS A 21 18.56 -1.70 -20.32
C HIS A 21 17.27 -1.00 -19.87
N ILE A 22 16.76 -1.30 -18.67
CA ILE A 22 15.59 -0.64 -18.08
C ILE A 22 15.88 0.83 -17.78
N LEU A 23 17.07 1.14 -17.23
CA LEU A 23 17.51 2.52 -16.97
C LEU A 23 17.67 3.35 -18.26
N PHE A 24 18.08 2.73 -19.38
CA PHE A 24 18.21 3.40 -20.67
C PHE A 24 16.84 3.81 -21.24
N VAL A 25 15.84 2.92 -21.16
CA VAL A 25 14.45 3.22 -21.59
C VAL A 25 13.82 4.34 -20.75
N TYR A 26 14.24 4.49 -19.49
CA TYR A 26 13.70 5.52 -18.59
C TYR A 26 14.19 6.94 -18.93
N LYS A 27 15.42 7.10 -19.46
CA LYS A 27 15.98 8.43 -19.78
C LYS A 27 15.41 9.06 -21.05
N GLU A 28 15.02 8.26 -22.05
CA GLU A 28 14.50 8.82 -23.32
C GLU A 28 13.04 9.30 -23.23
N ASN A 29 12.24 8.77 -22.29
CA ASN A 29 10.80 9.06 -22.22
C ASN A 29 10.43 10.32 -21.41
N VAL A 30 11.40 11.04 -20.83
CA VAL A 30 11.13 12.23 -19.99
C VAL A 30 10.88 13.50 -20.82
N SER A 31 11.09 13.48 -22.14
CA SER A 31 10.75 14.60 -23.03
C SER A 31 9.58 14.28 -23.95
N ARG A 32 8.35 14.22 -23.42
CA ARG A 32 7.15 14.77 -24.09
C ARG A 32 5.86 14.62 -23.29
N THR A 33 5.32 15.79 -22.94
CA THR A 33 3.90 16.16 -22.95
C THR A 33 3.01 15.68 -21.79
N VAL A 34 2.72 16.66 -20.93
CA VAL A 34 1.65 16.68 -19.93
C VAL A 34 0.27 16.52 -20.60
N ARG A 35 -0.42 15.42 -20.29
CA ARG A 35 -1.88 15.33 -20.18
C ARG A 35 -2.20 14.42 -19.00
N VAL A 36 -2.83 14.97 -17.96
CA VAL A 36 -3.22 14.26 -16.74
C VAL A 36 -4.46 13.40 -17.04
N VAL A 37 -4.22 12.21 -17.58
CA VAL A 37 -5.12 11.05 -17.44
C VAL A 37 -4.50 10.23 -16.32
N SER A 38 -5.27 9.86 -15.30
CA SER A 38 -4.83 8.97 -14.21
C SER A 38 -4.47 7.60 -14.79
N MET A 39 -3.28 7.47 -15.35
CA MET A 39 -2.72 6.23 -15.87
C MET A 39 -2.14 5.48 -14.67
N SER A 40 -2.88 4.51 -14.14
CA SER A 40 -2.23 3.48 -13.32
C SER A 40 -1.29 2.71 -14.24
N GLN A 41 0.01 2.93 -14.10
CA GLN A 41 1.02 2.17 -14.82
C GLN A 41 1.17 0.80 -14.15
N THR A 42 1.15 -0.25 -14.96
CA THR A 42 1.34 -1.63 -14.52
C THR A 42 2.68 -2.12 -15.02
N VAL A 43 3.45 -2.76 -14.14
CA VAL A 43 4.69 -3.45 -14.47
C VAL A 43 4.45 -4.95 -14.32
N THR A 44 4.79 -5.73 -15.34
CA THR A 44 4.76 -7.20 -15.29
C THR A 44 6.18 -7.70 -15.09
N ILE A 45 6.42 -8.41 -14.00
CA ILE A 45 7.71 -9.03 -13.67
C ILE A 45 7.48 -10.55 -13.70
N ARG A 46 8.43 -11.28 -14.31
CA ARG A 46 8.41 -12.74 -14.34
C ARG A 46 9.45 -13.25 -13.35
N PHE A 47 9.03 -14.17 -12.50
CA PHE A 47 9.87 -14.86 -11.52
C PHE A 47 9.99 -16.33 -11.92
N SER A 48 11.08 -16.98 -11.52
CA SER A 48 11.09 -18.44 -11.45
C SER A 48 10.16 -18.94 -10.34
N ASP A 49 9.80 -20.22 -10.37
CA ASP A 49 8.94 -20.81 -9.32
C ASP A 49 9.60 -20.65 -7.93
N GLU A 50 10.92 -20.86 -7.83
CA GLU A 50 11.69 -20.70 -6.58
C GLU A 50 11.72 -19.24 -6.06
N GLU A 51 11.88 -18.27 -6.96
CA GLU A 51 11.86 -16.84 -6.60
C GLU A 51 10.46 -16.40 -6.15
N TYR A 52 9.42 -16.95 -6.78
CA TYR A 52 8.03 -16.66 -6.46
C TYR A 52 7.66 -17.20 -5.08
N ASP A 53 8.01 -18.46 -4.79
CA ASP A 53 7.74 -19.12 -3.51
C ASP A 53 8.40 -18.37 -2.35
N TYR A 54 9.66 -17.95 -2.52
CA TYR A 54 10.36 -17.15 -1.53
C TYR A 54 9.64 -15.83 -1.23
N LEU A 55 9.21 -15.10 -2.27
CA LEU A 55 8.48 -13.84 -2.08
C LEU A 55 7.08 -14.07 -1.48
N GLU A 56 6.45 -15.20 -1.77
CA GLU A 56 5.15 -15.57 -1.17
C GLU A 56 5.28 -15.79 0.34
N ASP A 57 6.35 -16.44 0.79
CA ASP A 57 6.60 -16.65 2.21
C ASP A 57 6.90 -15.33 2.93
N VAL A 58 7.72 -14.46 2.34
CA VAL A 58 7.94 -13.10 2.88
C VAL A 58 6.63 -12.30 2.96
N ALA A 59 5.74 -12.46 1.97
CA ALA A 59 4.44 -11.78 1.99
C ALA A 59 3.50 -12.31 3.07
N LYS A 60 3.50 -13.63 3.33
CA LYS A 60 2.75 -14.25 4.42
C LYS A 60 3.24 -13.78 5.78
N GLU A 61 4.56 -13.75 6.00
CA GLU A 61 5.17 -13.25 7.25
C GLU A 61 4.84 -11.78 7.51
N ALA A 62 4.79 -10.97 6.45
CA ALA A 62 4.46 -9.55 6.54
C ALA A 62 2.94 -9.25 6.63
N GLU A 63 2.07 -10.27 6.58
CA GLU A 63 0.61 -10.15 6.46
C GLU A 63 0.16 -9.20 5.32
N GLN A 64 0.92 -9.16 4.23
CA GLN A 64 0.71 -8.24 3.11
C GLN A 64 0.51 -8.99 1.80
N SER A 65 -0.07 -8.32 0.80
CA SER A 65 -0.11 -8.90 -0.54
C SER A 65 1.28 -8.88 -1.17
N LEU A 66 1.59 -9.92 -1.93
CA LEU A 66 2.87 -10.05 -2.66
C LEU A 66 3.25 -8.79 -3.44
N GLY A 67 2.28 -8.21 -4.16
CA GLY A 67 2.50 -6.97 -4.91
C GLY A 67 2.78 -5.75 -4.05
N ALA A 68 2.29 -5.70 -2.80
CA ALA A 68 2.62 -4.62 -1.87
C ALA A 68 4.06 -4.77 -1.35
N VAL A 69 4.47 -5.99 -1.02
CA VAL A 69 5.84 -6.29 -0.56
C VAL A 69 6.86 -5.98 -1.66
N ILE A 70 6.64 -6.47 -2.89
CA ILE A 70 7.51 -6.19 -4.03
C ILE A 70 7.61 -4.68 -4.26
N LYS A 71 6.48 -3.96 -4.18
CA LYS A 71 6.47 -2.52 -4.34
C LYS A 71 7.28 -1.81 -3.26
N ASP A 72 7.08 -2.17 -2.00
CA ASP A 72 7.76 -1.53 -0.88
C ASP A 72 9.28 -1.81 -0.96
N LEU A 73 9.70 -3.04 -1.30
CA LEU A 73 11.10 -3.40 -1.53
C LEU A 73 11.74 -2.61 -2.68
N VAL A 74 11.06 -2.52 -3.82
CA VAL A 74 11.57 -1.78 -5.00
C VAL A 74 11.72 -0.29 -4.69
N LEU A 75 10.76 0.29 -3.98
CA LEU A 75 10.83 1.71 -3.61
C LEU A 75 11.94 1.96 -2.57
N GLN A 76 12.10 1.07 -1.60
CA GLN A 76 13.17 1.15 -0.60
C GLN A 76 14.56 1.06 -1.23
N GLU A 77 14.79 0.09 -2.13
CA GLU A 77 16.07 -0.09 -2.81
C GLU A 77 16.44 1.12 -3.68
N LEU A 78 15.43 1.78 -4.28
CA LEU A 78 15.62 3.00 -5.06
C LEU A 78 15.85 4.25 -4.20
N GLY A 79 15.88 4.12 -2.88
CA GLY A 79 15.92 5.26 -1.96
C GLY A 79 14.70 6.17 -2.10
N TYR A 80 13.62 5.65 -2.67
CA TYR A 80 12.37 6.38 -2.82
C TYR A 80 11.65 6.34 -1.48
N GLU A 81 11.86 7.37 -0.66
CA GLU A 81 11.05 7.55 0.53
C GLU A 81 9.58 7.62 0.10
N THR A 82 8.77 6.66 0.56
CA THR A 82 7.33 6.76 0.44
C THR A 82 6.89 7.96 1.28
N THR A 83 6.89 9.12 0.65
CA THR A 83 6.67 10.46 1.22
C THR A 83 5.28 10.65 1.83
N GLY A 84 4.45 9.61 1.89
CA GLY A 84 3.15 9.68 2.54
C GLY A 84 3.06 8.73 3.71
N VAL A 85 2.73 9.29 4.85
CA VAL A 85 2.41 8.56 6.07
C VAL A 85 1.30 7.55 5.75
N LYS A 86 1.43 6.31 6.18
CA LYS A 86 0.35 5.32 6.11
C LYS A 86 -0.58 5.58 7.31
N VAL A 87 -1.88 5.76 7.07
CA VAL A 87 -2.88 5.75 8.15
C VAL A 87 -3.08 4.32 8.62
N SER A 88 -3.36 4.09 9.90
CA SER A 88 -3.62 2.78 10.48
C SER A 88 -5.02 2.72 11.10
N ILE A 89 -5.58 1.52 11.24
CA ILE A 89 -6.86 1.32 11.95
C ILE A 89 -6.75 1.80 13.40
N PHE A 90 -5.63 1.52 14.07
CA PHE A 90 -5.40 1.95 15.45
C PHE A 90 -5.44 3.47 15.58
N ALA A 91 -4.85 4.22 14.64
CA ALA A 91 -4.92 5.68 14.65
C ALA A 91 -6.37 6.19 14.51
N ILE A 92 -7.20 5.51 13.71
CA ILE A 92 -8.62 5.85 13.59
C ILE A 92 -9.35 5.59 14.90
N HIS A 93 -9.15 4.40 15.47
CA HIS A 93 -9.78 3.99 16.73
C HIS A 93 -9.39 4.94 17.88
N GLU A 94 -8.10 5.27 18.01
CA GLU A 94 -7.61 6.21 19.03
C GLU A 94 -8.25 7.60 18.92
N LYS A 95 -8.56 8.08 17.71
CA LYS A 95 -9.27 9.36 17.56
C LYS A 95 -10.78 9.20 17.75
N ALA A 96 -11.38 8.13 17.23
CA ALA A 96 -12.81 7.89 17.30
C ALA A 96 -13.30 7.58 18.72
N LYS A 97 -12.50 6.91 19.57
CA LYS A 97 -12.87 6.61 20.96
C LYS A 97 -13.10 7.86 21.81
N HIS A 98 -12.59 9.02 21.41
CA HIS A 98 -12.80 10.29 22.12
C HIS A 98 -14.08 11.02 21.69
N LEU A 99 -14.79 10.55 20.67
CA LEU A 99 -16.10 11.10 20.29
C LEU A 99 -17.15 10.79 21.37
N GLN A 100 -18.23 11.56 21.41
CA GLN A 100 -19.36 11.24 22.27
C GLN A 100 -20.17 10.07 21.67
N ALA A 101 -20.72 9.22 22.53
CA ALA A 101 -21.64 8.16 22.10
C ALA A 101 -22.82 8.77 21.31
N GLY A 102 -23.24 8.09 20.24
CA GLY A 102 -24.24 8.56 19.29
C GLY A 102 -23.72 9.50 18.19
N THR A 103 -22.47 9.98 18.27
CA THR A 103 -21.90 10.88 17.26
C THR A 103 -21.67 10.15 15.94
N GLU A 104 -22.18 10.72 14.85
CA GLU A 104 -21.86 10.28 13.49
C GLU A 104 -20.55 10.90 13.01
N PHE A 105 -19.68 10.12 12.38
CA PHE A 105 -18.41 10.59 11.85
C PHE A 105 -18.02 9.85 10.57
N LYS A 106 -17.22 10.51 9.73
CA LYS A 106 -16.44 9.86 8.67
C LYS A 106 -15.00 9.76 9.13
N ILE A 107 -14.28 8.74 8.66
CA ILE A 107 -12.84 8.57 9.00
C ILE A 107 -12.03 9.84 8.71
N ARG A 108 -12.31 10.52 7.60
CA ARG A 108 -11.59 11.75 7.21
C ARG A 108 -11.78 12.88 8.22
N ASP A 109 -12.93 12.93 8.90
CA ASP A 109 -13.30 14.03 9.79
C ASP A 109 -12.61 13.90 11.16
N LEU A 110 -12.03 12.71 11.46
CA LEU A 110 -11.19 12.47 12.64
C LEU A 110 -9.81 13.13 12.53
N PHE A 111 -9.40 13.51 11.32
CA PHE A 111 -8.08 14.09 11.06
C PHE A 111 -8.23 15.53 10.57
N SER A 112 -7.27 16.38 10.92
CA SER A 112 -7.18 17.70 10.33
C SER A 112 -6.97 17.60 8.81
N LYS A 113 -7.31 18.65 8.08
CA LYS A 113 -7.12 18.69 6.62
C LYS A 113 -5.66 18.42 6.21
N ILE A 114 -4.71 18.90 7.00
CA ILE A 114 -3.26 18.74 6.78
C ILE A 114 -2.84 17.29 7.03
N GLU A 115 -3.19 16.72 8.19
CA GLU A 115 -2.92 15.30 8.50
C GLU A 115 -3.53 14.39 7.44
N TRP A 116 -4.80 14.64 7.10
CA TRP A 116 -5.50 13.87 6.09
C TRP A 116 -4.80 13.98 4.75
N SER A 117 -4.35 15.17 4.33
CA SER A 117 -3.64 15.37 3.06
C SER A 117 -2.27 14.69 2.99
N ASN A 118 -1.61 14.49 4.14
CA ASN A 118 -0.30 13.86 4.22
C ASN A 118 -0.36 12.34 4.07
N PHE A 119 -1.51 11.71 4.33
CA PHE A 119 -1.65 10.27 4.12
C PHE A 119 -1.67 9.93 2.63
N THR A 120 -1.07 8.83 2.20
CA THR A 120 -1.21 8.41 0.79
C THR A 120 -2.66 8.06 0.44
N LYS A 121 -3.11 8.40 -0.78
CA LYS A 121 -4.47 8.05 -1.25
C LYS A 121 -4.74 6.55 -1.15
N SER A 122 -3.76 5.71 -1.49
CA SER A 122 -3.84 4.26 -1.38
C SER A 122 -4.06 3.80 0.06
N SER A 123 -3.33 4.37 1.02
CA SER A 123 -3.51 4.06 2.44
C SER A 123 -4.90 4.46 2.94
N ARG A 124 -5.38 5.67 2.63
CA ARG A 124 -6.72 6.13 3.01
C ARG A 124 -7.82 5.20 2.49
N LEU A 125 -7.70 4.74 1.24
CA LEU A 125 -8.65 3.81 0.64
C LEU A 125 -8.57 2.41 1.23
N SER A 126 -7.35 1.91 1.48
CA SER A 126 -7.13 0.59 2.07
C SER A 126 -7.73 0.52 3.47
N VAL A 127 -7.38 1.48 4.32
CA VAL A 127 -7.86 1.53 5.70
C VAL A 127 -9.36 1.79 5.77
N GLY A 128 -9.93 2.61 4.88
CA GLY A 128 -11.38 2.77 4.83
C GLY A 128 -12.13 1.46 4.58
N ARG A 129 -11.62 0.62 3.67
CA ARG A 129 -12.20 -0.72 3.41
C ARG A 129 -11.99 -1.67 4.58
N GLU A 130 -10.79 -1.65 5.15
CA GLU A 130 -10.42 -2.54 6.26
C GLU A 130 -11.20 -2.20 7.53
N PHE A 131 -11.33 -0.92 7.87
CA PHE A 131 -12.12 -0.45 9.01
C PHE A 131 -13.60 -0.80 8.84
N LEU A 132 -14.19 -0.60 7.66
CA LEU A 132 -15.56 -1.04 7.37
C LEU A 132 -15.72 -2.56 7.55
N LYS A 133 -14.73 -3.36 7.10
CA LYS A 133 -14.75 -4.80 7.30
C LYS A 133 -14.74 -5.12 8.80
N LYS A 134 -13.82 -4.54 9.57
CA LYS A 134 -13.73 -4.75 11.02
C LYS A 134 -15.02 -4.39 11.74
N VAL A 135 -15.60 -3.21 11.50
CA VAL A 135 -16.88 -2.80 12.10
C VAL A 135 -18.02 -3.79 11.82
N LYS A 136 -17.97 -4.54 10.71
CA LYS A 136 -19.00 -5.53 10.35
C LYS A 136 -18.73 -6.94 10.85
N THR A 137 -17.47 -7.33 11.05
CA THR A 137 -17.09 -8.74 11.30
C THR A 137 -16.41 -8.97 12.63
N ASP A 138 -15.78 -7.94 13.20
CA ASP A 138 -14.99 -7.99 14.42
C ASP A 138 -15.86 -7.50 15.59
N LEU A 139 -16.08 -8.38 16.58
CA LEU A 139 -16.92 -8.11 17.75
C LEU A 139 -16.48 -6.82 18.47
N TYR A 140 -15.18 -6.63 18.66
CA TYR A 140 -14.62 -5.47 19.36
C TYR A 140 -14.98 -4.17 18.65
N PHE A 141 -14.82 -4.12 17.32
CA PHE A 141 -15.17 -2.92 16.56
C PHE A 141 -16.68 -2.74 16.38
N SER A 142 -17.45 -3.82 16.32
CA SER A 142 -18.91 -3.74 16.19
C SER A 142 -19.63 -3.31 17.48
N ASP A 143 -18.99 -3.52 18.63
CA ASP A 143 -19.49 -3.05 19.92
C ASP A 143 -19.29 -1.54 20.09
N GLU A 144 -18.19 -1.00 19.57
CA GLU A 144 -17.87 0.43 19.68
C GLU A 144 -18.42 1.29 18.53
N TYR A 145 -18.57 0.73 17.34
CA TYR A 145 -18.93 1.47 16.15
C TYR A 145 -20.01 0.77 15.35
N GLU A 146 -20.86 1.57 14.73
CA GLU A 146 -21.92 1.08 13.85
C GLU A 146 -21.79 1.71 12.47
N PHE A 147 -21.92 0.88 11.43
CA PHE A 147 -22.10 1.38 10.08
C PHE A 147 -23.51 1.97 9.92
N VAL A 148 -23.61 3.25 9.54
CA VAL A 148 -24.91 3.91 9.36
C VAL A 148 -25.31 3.94 7.90
N ARG A 149 -24.50 4.59 7.05
CA ARG A 149 -24.79 4.81 5.63
C ARG A 149 -23.53 5.14 4.83
N LYS A 150 -23.68 5.21 3.52
CA LYS A 150 -22.75 5.92 2.65
C LYS A 150 -23.34 7.27 2.30
N ASP A 151 -22.52 8.30 2.36
CA ASP A 151 -22.91 9.66 1.97
C ASP A 151 -22.75 9.87 0.45
N SER A 152 -23.21 11.01 -0.05
CA SER A 152 -23.18 11.43 -1.47
C SER A 152 -21.78 11.42 -2.09
N ASP A 153 -20.73 11.58 -1.28
CA ASP A 153 -19.32 11.47 -1.68
C ASP A 153 -18.78 10.02 -1.62
N ASN A 154 -19.66 9.03 -1.46
CA ASN A 154 -19.36 7.61 -1.24
C ASN A 154 -18.47 7.35 -0.01
N ALA A 155 -18.33 8.34 0.89
CA ALA A 155 -17.68 8.12 2.17
C ALA A 155 -18.62 7.35 3.10
N VAL A 156 -18.05 6.43 3.87
CA VAL A 156 -18.79 5.69 4.89
C VAL A 156 -18.98 6.56 6.12
N VAL A 157 -20.21 6.61 6.61
CA VAL A 157 -20.60 7.25 7.86
C VAL A 157 -20.75 6.17 8.93
N TYR A 158 -20.04 6.37 10.03
CA TYR A 158 -20.06 5.52 11.21
C TYR A 158 -20.74 6.27 12.35
N ARG A 159 -21.31 5.56 13.31
CA ARG A 159 -21.81 6.11 14.57
C ARG A 159 -21.06 5.46 15.71
N LYS A 160 -20.54 6.27 16.64
CA LYS A 160 -19.99 5.75 17.88
C LYS A 160 -21.13 5.25 18.77
N ARG A 161 -21.00 4.04 19.31
CA ARG A 161 -21.96 3.50 20.28
C ARG A 161 -21.73 4.04 21.69
#